data_AF-A0A966I4G0-F1
#
_entry.id   AF-A0A966I4G0-F1
#
_cell.length_a   1.000
_cell.length_b   1.000
_cell.length_c   1.000
_cell.angle_alpha   90.00
_cell.angle_beta   90.00
_cell.angle_gamma   90.00
#
_symmetry.space_group_name_H-M   'P 1'
#
loop_
_entity.id
_entity.type
_entity.pdbx_description
1 polymer ?
#
loop_
_entity_poly.entity_id
_entity_poly.type
_entity_poly.pdbx_seq_one_letter_code
_entity_poly.pdbx_strand_id
1 'polypeptide(L)'
;AGSIGTGTLMAVFLANSGGAWDNAKKMVEDGNHGGKGSEAHAATVIGDTVGDPFKDTAGPAINPLIKVMNLVGLLVTPAVVKFSLEGNETTSKIIAALAVAIIVAALVRSRRASTMIG
;
A
#
# COMPACT_ATOMS: atom_id res chain seq x y z
N ALA A 1 -6.39 2.90 7.15
CA ALA A 1 -6.64 3.86 6.06
C ALA A 1 -5.37 4.61 5.67
N GLY A 2 -4.76 5.38 6.57
CA GLY A 2 -3.52 6.12 6.27
C GLY A 2 -2.36 5.24 5.78
N SER A 3 -2.09 4.12 6.44
CA SER A 3 -1.03 3.16 6.06
C SER A 3 -1.18 2.58 4.65
N ILE A 4 -2.41 2.38 4.17
CA ILE A 4 -2.66 1.89 2.81
C ILE A 4 -2.34 2.98 1.80
N GLY A 5 -2.87 4.19 2.00
CA GLY A 5 -2.66 5.31 1.08
C GLY A 5 -1.19 5.70 0.96
N THR A 6 -0.49 5.88 2.08
CA THR A 6 0.94 6.23 2.05
C THR A 6 1.81 5.06 1.62
N GLY A 7 1.47 3.84 2.06
CA GLY A 7 2.23 2.64 1.74
C GLY A 7 2.21 2.31 0.24
N THR A 8 1.04 2.38 -0.40
CA THR A 8 0.94 2.13 -1.85
C THR A 8 1.75 3.14 -2.66
N LEU A 9 1.67 4.44 -2.33
CA LEU A 9 2.46 5.47 -3.00
C LEU A 9 3.96 5.26 -2.81
N MET A 10 4.38 4.89 -1.58
CA MET A 10 5.77 4.60 -1.28
C MET A 10 6.28 3.36 -2.05
N ALA A 11 5.48 2.29 -2.13
CA ALA A 11 5.87 1.07 -2.86
C ALA A 11 6.17 1.37 -4.34
N VAL A 12 5.33 2.18 -4.98
CA VAL A 12 5.52 2.61 -6.38
C VAL A 12 6.75 3.50 -6.51
N PHE A 13 6.94 4.45 -5.60
CA PHE A 13 8.09 5.34 -5.60
C PHE A 13 9.42 4.57 -5.51
N LEU A 14 9.53 3.62 -4.58
CA LEU A 14 10.73 2.81 -4.38
C LEU A 14 11.03 1.92 -5.58
N ALA A 15 10.02 1.24 -6.13
CA ALA A 15 10.18 0.40 -7.30
C ALA A 15 10.63 1.19 -8.53
N ASN A 16 9.99 2.35 -8.79
CA ASN A 16 10.34 3.17 -9.95
C ASN A 16 11.70 3.84 -9.81
N SER A 17 12.04 4.35 -8.63
CA SER A 17 13.34 5.01 -8.41
C SER A 17 14.50 4.03 -8.51
N GLY A 18 14.38 2.84 -7.90
CA GLY A 18 15.39 1.79 -8.02
C GLY A 18 15.55 1.29 -9.45
N GLY A 19 14.45 1.06 -10.17
CA GLY A 19 14.49 0.65 -11.58
C GLY A 19 15.08 1.74 -12.49
N ALA A 20 14.81 3.01 -12.22
CA ALA A 20 15.38 4.13 -12.97
C ALA A 20 16.91 4.21 -12.81
N TRP A 21 17.43 4.02 -11.59
CA TRP A 21 18.88 4.00 -11.35
C TRP A 21 19.57 2.80 -12.01
N ASP A 22 18.99 1.60 -11.97
CA ASP A 22 19.54 0.43 -12.69
C ASP A 22 19.57 0.65 -14.21
N ASN A 23 18.49 1.20 -14.76
CA ASN A 23 18.42 1.50 -16.19
C ASN A 23 19.39 2.61 -16.61
N ALA A 24 19.58 3.63 -15.77
CA ALA A 24 20.57 4.68 -16.01
C ALA A 24 22.01 4.10 -16.02
N LYS A 25 22.32 3.19 -15.09
CA LYS A 25 23.59 2.46 -15.08
C LYS A 25 23.79 1.67 -16.37
N LYS A 26 22.80 0.86 -16.78
CA LYS A 26 22.84 0.08 -18.04
C LYS A 26 23.04 0.97 -19.27
N MET A 27 22.37 2.11 -19.34
CA MET A 27 22.54 3.07 -20.43
C MET A 27 23.99 3.58 -20.54
N VAL A 28 24.65 3.83 -19.41
CA VAL A 28 26.07 4.23 -19.39
C VAL A 28 26.97 3.04 -19.71
N GLU A 29 26.64 1.84 -19.23
CA GLU A 29 27.37 0.60 -19.58
C GLU A 29 27.36 0.31 -21.09
N ASP A 30 26.27 0.66 -21.78
CA ASP A 30 26.11 0.52 -23.24
C ASP A 30 26.92 1.55 -24.06
N GLY A 31 27.68 2.43 -23.39
CA GLY A 31 28.61 3.36 -24.04
C GLY A 31 28.15 4.82 -24.03
N ASN A 32 26.94 5.11 -23.55
CA ASN A 32 26.51 6.50 -23.38
C ASN A 32 27.31 7.15 -22.24
N HIS A 33 27.64 8.44 -22.39
CA HIS A 33 28.36 9.21 -21.36
C HIS A 33 29.71 8.62 -20.91
N GLY A 34 30.45 8.00 -21.83
CA GLY A 34 31.83 7.57 -21.59
C GLY A 34 32.02 6.08 -21.29
N GLY A 35 30.93 5.30 -21.19
CA GLY A 35 31.03 3.85 -21.09
C GLY A 35 31.52 3.33 -19.73
N LYS A 36 31.75 2.01 -19.65
CA LYS A 36 32.28 1.35 -18.46
C LYS A 36 33.63 1.92 -18.04
N GLY A 37 33.78 2.17 -16.75
CA GLY A 37 35.01 2.72 -16.15
C GLY A 37 35.13 4.25 -16.20
N SER A 38 34.17 4.94 -16.82
CA SER A 38 34.06 6.39 -16.75
C SER A 38 33.61 6.89 -15.37
N GLU A 39 33.79 8.18 -15.10
CA GLU A 39 33.26 8.81 -13.89
C GLU A 39 31.72 8.72 -13.81
N ALA A 40 31.05 8.86 -14.96
CA ALA A 40 29.60 8.67 -15.07
C ALA A 40 29.18 7.24 -14.68
N HIS A 41 29.95 6.23 -15.11
CA HIS A 41 29.69 4.84 -14.73
C HIS A 41 29.81 4.65 -13.22
N ALA A 42 30.88 5.16 -12.60
CA ALA A 42 31.05 5.09 -11.15
C ALA A 42 29.90 5.75 -10.38
N ALA A 43 29.42 6.91 -10.83
CA ALA A 43 28.27 7.59 -10.22
C ALA A 43 26.97 6.78 -10.36
N THR A 44 26.70 6.21 -11.54
CA THR A 44 25.49 5.39 -11.75
C THR A 44 25.51 4.06 -10.99
N VAL A 45 26.68 3.46 -10.76
CA VAL A 45 26.84 2.28 -9.91
C VAL A 45 26.45 2.58 -8.46
N ILE A 46 26.85 3.75 -7.94
CA ILE A 46 26.43 4.19 -6.59
C ILE A 46 24.91 4.36 -6.56
N GLY A 47 24.32 4.99 -7.58
CA GLY A 47 22.87 5.15 -7.70
C GLY A 47 22.11 3.82 -7.68
N ASP A 48 22.56 2.83 -8.45
CA ASP A 48 21.95 1.50 -8.48
C ASP A 48 22.12 0.76 -7.14
N THR A 49 23.29 0.89 -6.49
CA THR A 49 23.52 0.31 -5.15
C THR A 49 22.55 0.86 -4.10
N VAL A 50 22.21 2.15 -4.19
CA VAL A 50 21.17 2.77 -3.34
C VAL A 50 19.76 2.29 -3.76
N GLY A 51 19.56 2.06 -5.06
CA GLY A 51 18.32 1.60 -5.66
C GLY A 51 17.96 0.13 -5.39
N ASP A 52 18.95 -0.74 -5.19
CA ASP A 52 18.76 -2.18 -4.99
C ASP A 52 17.87 -2.51 -3.77
N PRO A 53 18.12 -1.94 -2.57
CA PRO A 53 17.20 -2.10 -1.45
C PRO A 53 15.79 -1.58 -1.74
N PHE A 54 15.64 -0.59 -2.61
CA PHE A 54 14.35 0.04 -2.91
C PHE A 54 13.51 -0.85 -3.84
N LYS A 55 14.07 -1.31 -4.96
CA LYS A 55 13.34 -2.11 -5.97
C LYS A 55 13.19 -3.58 -5.57
N ASP A 56 14.17 -4.18 -4.87
CA ASP A 56 14.20 -5.63 -4.64
C ASP A 56 13.75 -6.03 -3.23
N THR A 57 13.78 -5.10 -2.27
CA THR A 57 13.44 -5.40 -0.88
C THR A 57 12.26 -4.57 -0.38
N ALA A 58 12.45 -3.26 -0.20
CA ALA A 58 11.50 -2.39 0.49
C ALA A 58 10.21 -2.17 -0.32
N GLY A 59 10.30 -1.87 -1.61
CA GLY A 59 9.16 -1.67 -2.49
C GLY A 59 8.23 -2.89 -2.53
N PRO A 60 8.73 -4.09 -2.90
CA PRO A 60 7.94 -5.31 -2.89
C PRO A 60 7.39 -5.71 -1.51
N ALA A 61 8.13 -5.45 -0.41
CA ALA A 61 7.73 -5.82 0.95
C ALA A 61 6.54 -5.02 1.51
N ILE A 62 6.24 -3.82 0.98
CA ILE A 62 5.13 -3.01 1.47
C ILE A 62 3.77 -3.67 1.19
N ASN A 63 3.62 -4.34 0.04
CA ASN A 63 2.36 -5.00 -0.33
C ASN A 63 1.94 -6.13 0.66
N PRO A 64 2.80 -7.12 0.98
CA PRO A 64 2.48 -8.11 2.00
C PRO A 64 2.35 -7.50 3.40
N LEU A 65 3.12 -6.46 3.74
CA LEU A 65 3.01 -5.76 5.02
C LEU A 65 1.60 -5.17 5.22
N ILE A 66 1.08 -4.45 4.22
CA ILE A 66 -0.28 -3.90 4.27
C ILE A 66 -1.33 -5.02 4.44
N LYS A 67 -1.15 -6.14 3.74
CA LYS A 67 -2.05 -7.29 3.82
C LYS A 67 -2.08 -7.89 5.23
N VAL A 68 -0.91 -8.11 5.83
CA VAL A 68 -0.79 -8.65 7.19
C VAL A 68 -1.35 -7.68 8.21
N MET A 69 -1.04 -6.38 8.12
CA MET A 69 -1.58 -5.36 9.04
C MET A 69 -3.12 -5.34 9.02
N ASN A 70 -3.73 -5.36 7.84
CA ASN A 70 -5.19 -5.37 7.72
C ASN A 70 -5.79 -6.66 8.30
N LEU A 71 -5.18 -7.81 8.03
CA LEU A 71 -5.63 -9.10 8.56
C LEU A 71 -5.57 -9.12 10.09
N VAL A 72 -4.45 -8.70 10.69
CA VAL A 72 -4.30 -8.62 12.15
C VAL A 72 -5.32 -7.65 12.75
N GLY A 73 -5.53 -6.49 12.12
CA GLY A 73 -6.54 -5.52 12.55
C GLY A 73 -7.94 -6.13 12.59
N LEU A 74 -8.34 -6.87 11.56
CA LEU A 74 -9.63 -7.55 11.52
C LEU A 74 -9.77 -8.64 12.58
N LEU A 75 -8.71 -9.41 12.85
CA LEU A 75 -8.73 -10.45 13.88
C LEU A 75 -8.84 -9.89 15.30
N VAL A 76 -8.23 -8.74 15.57
CA VAL A 76 -8.22 -8.11 16.91
C VAL A 76 -9.47 -7.27 17.16
N THR A 77 -10.16 -6.82 16.10
CA THR A 77 -11.34 -5.94 16.20
C THR A 77 -12.43 -6.46 17.16
N PRO A 78 -12.88 -7.73 17.10
CA PRO A 78 -13.93 -8.22 18.01
C PRO A 78 -13.51 -8.19 19.49
N ALA A 79 -12.24 -8.46 19.79
CA ALA A 79 -11.72 -8.42 21.15
C ALA A 79 -11.72 -6.99 21.70
N VAL A 80 -11.26 -6.01 20.91
CA VAL A 80 -11.26 -4.59 21.31
C VAL A 80 -12.67 -4.08 21.57
N VAL A 81 -13.63 -4.44 20.71
CA VAL A 81 -15.04 -4.07 20.88
C VAL A 81 -15.62 -4.67 22.16
N LYS A 82 -15.32 -5.94 22.45
CA LYS A 82 -15.80 -6.61 23.66
C LYS A 82 -15.26 -5.91 24.92
N PHE A 83 -13.95 -5.68 25.01
CA PHE A 83 -13.35 -5.04 26.20
C PHE A 83 -13.71 -3.55 26.35
N SER A 84 -13.95 -2.83 25.25
CA SER A 84 -14.29 -1.40 25.32
C SER A 84 -15.76 -1.13 25.63
N LEU A 85 -16.67 -2.07 25.34
CA LEU A 85 -18.12 -1.90 25.50
C LEU A 85 -18.73 -2.80 26.59
N GLU A 86 -17.90 -3.41 27.43
CA GLU A 86 -18.36 -4.21 28.57
C GLU A 86 -19.22 -3.35 29.51
N GLY A 87 -20.49 -3.72 29.66
CA GLY A 87 -21.46 -3.09 30.57
C GLY A 87 -22.58 -2.26 29.94
N ASN A 88 -22.58 -2.01 28.62
CA ASN A 88 -23.63 -1.21 27.96
C ASN A 88 -24.28 -1.93 26.77
N GLU A 89 -24.95 -3.05 27.07
CA GLU A 89 -25.59 -3.94 26.09
C GLU A 89 -26.59 -3.21 25.17
N THR A 90 -27.35 -2.26 25.73
CA THR A 90 -28.31 -1.44 24.98
C THR A 90 -27.61 -0.54 23.96
N THR A 91 -26.50 0.12 24.34
CA THR A 91 -25.74 0.97 23.42
C THR A 91 -25.08 0.16 22.32
N SER A 92 -24.50 -1.00 22.65
CA SER A 92 -23.92 -1.92 21.65
C SER A 92 -24.96 -2.43 20.65
N LYS A 93 -26.17 -2.77 21.11
CA LYS A 93 -27.29 -3.19 20.24
C LYS A 93 -27.77 -2.05 19.34
N ILE A 94 -27.87 -0.82 19.85
CA ILE A 94 -28.26 0.36 19.05
C ILE A 94 -27.21 0.66 17.98
N ILE A 95 -25.93 0.66 18.33
CA ILE A 95 -24.82 0.89 17.38
C ILE A 95 -24.85 -0.19 16.29
N ALA A 96 -25.02 -1.47 16.65
CA ALA A 96 -25.11 -2.56 15.69
C ALA A 96 -26.31 -2.40 14.74
N ALA A 97 -27.49 -2.06 15.25
CA ALA A 97 -28.68 -1.86 14.44
C ALA A 97 -28.54 -0.68 13.45
N LEU A 98 -27.97 0.44 13.92
CA LEU A 98 -27.68 1.60 13.06
C LEU A 98 -26.65 1.26 11.98
N ALA A 99 -25.57 0.55 12.34
CA ALA A 99 -24.55 0.12 11.38
C ALA A 99 -25.15 -0.78 10.28
N VAL A 100 -25.99 -1.75 10.66
CA VAL A 100 -26.71 -2.61 9.71
C VAL A 100 -27.63 -1.79 8.81
N ALA A 101 -28.41 -0.87 9.36
CA ALA A 101 -29.30 -0.02 8.57
C ALA A 101 -28.53 0.84 7.55
N ILE A 102 -27.39 1.42 7.94
CA ILE A 102 -26.51 2.19 7.05
C ILE A 102 -25.94 1.30 5.95
N ILE A 103 -25.44 0.11 6.28
CA ILE A 103 -24.91 -0.84 5.30
C ILE A 103 -25.99 -1.25 4.30
N VAL A 104 -27.19 -1.61 4.77
CA VAL A 104 -28.32 -1.97 3.92
C VAL A 104 -28.71 -0.80 3.00
N ALA A 105 -28.80 0.41 3.54
CA ALA A 105 -29.11 1.60 2.75
C ALA A 105 -28.04 1.89 1.69
N ALA A 106 -26.75 1.75 2.03
CA ALA A 106 -25.63 1.91 1.11
C ALA A 106 -25.67 0.85 -0.01
N LEU A 107 -25.94 -0.42 0.34
CA LEU A 107 -26.07 -1.51 -0.63
C LEU A 107 -27.27 -1.30 -1.58
N VAL A 108 -28.43 -0.90 -1.04
CA VAL A 108 -29.61 -0.59 -1.85
C VAL A 108 -29.34 0.60 -2.78
N ARG A 109 -28.69 1.66 -2.30
CA ARG A 109 -28.30 2.81 -3.12
C ARG A 109 -27.32 2.41 -4.22
N SER A 110 -26.33 1.59 -3.90
CA SER A 110 -25.35 1.10 -4.88
C SER A 110 -26.01 0.21 -5.95
N ARG A 111 -26.94 -0.66 -5.55
CA ARG A 111 -27.72 -1.49 -6.49
C ARG A 111 -28.61 -0.63 -7.39
N ARG A 112 -29.34 0.34 -6.83
CA ARG A 112 -30.18 1.27 -7.60
C ARG A 112 -29.35 2.10 -8.59
N ALA A 113 -28.17 2.56 -8.18
CA ALA A 113 -27.25 3.27 -9.08
C ALA A 113 -26.75 2.39 -10.24
N SER A 114 -26.59 1.09 -10.02
CA SER A 114 -26.16 0.14 -11.06
C SER A 114 -27.28 -0.17 -12.06
N THR A 115 -28.54 -0.16 -11.63
CA THR A 115 -29.70 -0.45 -12.50
C THR A 115 -30.10 0.73 -13.40
N MET A 116 -29.67 1.96 -13.11
CA MET A 116 -29.97 3.14 -13.96
C MET A 116 -28.95 3.42 -15.07
N ILE A 117 -27.93 2.58 -15.24
CA ILE A 117 -26.92 2.67 -16.32
C ILE A 117 -27.19 1.60 -17.41
N GLY A 118 -28.46 1.22 -17.58
CA GLY A 118 -28.92 0.34 -18.66
C GLY A 118 -29.72 1.12 -19.69
#